data_AF-A0A9D9PZY9-F1
#
_entry.id   AF-A0A9D9PZY9-F1
#
_cell.length_a   1.000
_cell.length_b   1.000
_cell.length_c   1.000
_cell.angle_alpha   90.00
_cell.angle_beta   90.00
_cell.angle_gamma   90.00
#
_symmetry.space_group_name_H-M   'P 1'
#
loop_
_entity.id
_entity.type
_entity.pdbx_description
1 polymer ?
#
loop_
_entity_poly.entity_id
_entity_poly.type
_entity_poly.pdbx_seq_one_letter_code
_entity_poly.pdbx_strand_id
1 'polypeptide(L)'
;MNCAPTAYMNIARYGNFTNEERQQSQYFSSSEQRISLLSGVDQYIIEPKHYKVVIGSVPEALLPENNPVSGRASIYLDNVIAKNFFQIDKDNEIIRTVRDRGLWSAIDAVTNPYQCNAQYQDEVYHNSCKYRCIVEGTTAEPRYDSTDWLLVAGDTTLTLDIESTDGETFLVGQLSTTLTAKVKRGVTDITADILVGDWSWTRETGDVASDTIWNTDHAGCGNSVTLTNEDLAALSGRFICTAYVRDGAESVSAQVAF
;
A
#
# COMPACT_ATOMS: atom_id res chain seq x y z
N MET A 1 36.85 -37.20 -29.28
CA MET A 1 35.92 -38.20 -29.86
C MET A 1 35.05 -38.72 -28.76
N ASN A 2 33.77 -38.37 -28.77
CA ASN A 2 32.69 -39.08 -28.07
C ASN A 2 31.64 -39.32 -29.16
N CYS A 3 31.39 -40.57 -29.53
CA CYS A 3 30.32 -40.97 -30.44
C CYS A 3 29.42 -41.97 -29.68
N ALA A 4 28.13 -42.11 -30.04
CA ALA A 4 26.95 -42.21 -29.14
C ALA A 4 26.39 -40.81 -28.90
N PRO A 5 25.08 -40.54 -28.71
CA PRO A 5 23.85 -41.34 -28.82
C PRO A 5 23.08 -41.07 -30.16
N THR A 6 22.07 -41.88 -30.56
CA THR A 6 21.30 -41.81 -31.85
C THR A 6 19.78 -41.88 -31.66
N ALA A 7 18.99 -41.82 -32.74
CA ALA A 7 17.61 -41.31 -32.77
C ALA A 7 16.68 -41.75 -31.61
N TYR A 8 16.05 -40.75 -30.96
CA TYR A 8 15.14 -40.82 -29.78
C TYR A 8 15.78 -41.10 -28.40
N MET A 9 17.09 -40.93 -28.24
CA MET A 9 17.73 -41.32 -26.98
C MET A 9 17.32 -40.49 -25.75
N ASN A 10 16.76 -41.23 -24.78
CA ASN A 10 16.50 -40.84 -23.41
C ASN A 10 17.60 -41.44 -22.52
N ILE A 11 18.17 -40.64 -21.62
CA ILE A 11 19.06 -41.13 -20.56
C ILE A 11 18.26 -41.11 -19.27
N ALA A 12 17.99 -42.27 -18.69
CA ALA A 12 17.21 -42.38 -17.46
C ALA A 12 17.93 -43.25 -16.43
N ARG A 13 18.00 -42.76 -15.21
CA ARG A 13 18.30 -43.54 -14.02
C ARG A 13 16.99 -43.66 -13.23
N TYR A 14 16.40 -44.85 -13.23
CA TYR A 14 15.25 -45.13 -12.39
C TYR A 14 15.70 -45.56 -11.00
N GLY A 15 15.00 -45.05 -9.99
CA GLY A 15 15.12 -45.48 -8.61
C GLY A 15 14.58 -46.90 -8.40
N ASN A 16 14.45 -47.30 -7.14
CA ASN A 16 13.85 -48.58 -6.76
C ASN A 16 12.38 -48.36 -6.41
N PHE A 17 11.46 -49.15 -6.99
CA PHE A 17 10.01 -48.97 -6.76
C PHE A 17 9.54 -49.38 -5.37
N THR A 18 10.22 -50.31 -4.71
CA THR A 18 9.79 -50.87 -3.40
C THR A 18 10.48 -50.24 -2.21
N ASN A 19 11.73 -49.78 -2.35
CA ASN A 19 12.48 -49.12 -1.29
C ASN A 19 12.27 -47.60 -1.37
N GLU A 20 11.45 -47.07 -0.47
CA GLU A 20 11.06 -45.65 -0.38
C GLU A 20 12.27 -44.70 -0.35
N GLU A 21 13.35 -45.06 0.36
CA GLU A 21 14.56 -44.22 0.44
C GLU A 21 15.32 -44.12 -0.91
N ARG A 22 14.97 -44.98 -1.87
CA ARG A 22 15.64 -45.09 -3.17
C ARG A 22 14.71 -44.81 -4.35
N GLN A 23 13.53 -44.26 -4.12
CA GLN A 23 12.55 -43.88 -5.16
C GLN A 23 12.90 -42.56 -5.88
N GLN A 24 14.19 -42.28 -6.07
CA GLN A 24 14.67 -41.09 -6.78
C GLN A 24 15.07 -41.46 -8.20
N SER A 25 14.58 -40.70 -9.18
CA SER A 25 14.89 -40.94 -10.59
C SER A 25 15.36 -39.65 -11.27
N GLN A 26 16.22 -39.79 -12.27
CA GLN A 26 16.68 -38.68 -13.11
C GLN A 26 16.48 -39.08 -14.55
N TYR A 27 15.92 -38.19 -15.36
CA TYR A 27 15.59 -38.49 -16.74
C TYR A 27 15.89 -37.28 -17.62
N PHE A 28 16.53 -37.54 -18.76
CA PHE A 28 16.96 -36.56 -19.75
C PHE A 28 16.42 -37.02 -21.10
N SER A 29 15.59 -36.21 -21.74
CA SER A 29 14.98 -36.56 -23.02
C SER A 29 15.14 -35.48 -24.06
N SER A 30 15.69 -35.88 -25.20
CA SER A 30 15.77 -35.03 -26.39
C SER A 30 14.44 -34.93 -27.11
N SER A 31 13.62 -36.00 -27.12
CA SER A 31 12.31 -35.99 -27.77
C SER A 31 11.30 -35.13 -27.01
N GLU A 32 11.32 -35.21 -25.69
CA GLU A 32 10.45 -34.42 -24.82
C GLU A 32 11.07 -33.07 -24.43
N GLN A 33 12.28 -32.77 -24.92
CA GLN A 33 13.00 -31.52 -24.73
C GLN A 33 13.09 -31.11 -23.25
N ARG A 34 13.34 -32.07 -22.34
CA ARG A 34 13.40 -31.78 -20.90
C ARG A 34 14.39 -32.63 -20.12
N ILE A 35 14.87 -32.07 -19.02
CA ILE A 35 15.61 -32.72 -17.94
C ILE A 35 14.70 -32.73 -16.72
N SER A 36 14.57 -33.86 -16.04
CA SER A 36 13.72 -33.97 -14.85
C SER A 36 14.41 -34.70 -13.70
N LEU A 37 14.26 -34.14 -12.49
CA LEU A 37 14.57 -34.80 -11.23
C LEU A 37 13.26 -35.22 -10.59
N LEU A 38 13.17 -36.50 -10.25
CA LEU A 38 11.95 -37.12 -9.73
C LEU A 38 12.21 -37.73 -8.35
N SER A 39 11.19 -37.71 -7.49
CA SER A 39 11.22 -38.35 -6.18
C SER A 39 9.89 -39.05 -5.89
N GLY A 40 9.95 -40.16 -5.16
CA GLY A 40 8.77 -40.97 -4.82
C GLY A 40 8.23 -41.80 -6.00
N VAL A 41 9.05 -42.09 -7.00
CA VAL A 41 8.65 -42.91 -8.16
C VAL A 41 8.55 -44.38 -7.72
N ASP A 42 7.33 -44.84 -7.45
CA ASP A 42 6.98 -46.18 -6.97
C ASP A 42 6.39 -47.10 -8.06
N GLN A 43 6.23 -46.56 -9.27
CA GLN A 43 5.60 -47.23 -10.40
C GLN A 43 6.22 -46.82 -11.74
N TYR A 44 5.92 -47.55 -12.81
CA TYR A 44 6.44 -47.26 -14.15
C TYR A 44 5.86 -45.97 -14.75
N ILE A 45 4.63 -45.60 -14.39
CA ILE A 45 3.97 -44.39 -14.90
C ILE A 45 4.34 -43.21 -14.02
N ILE A 46 5.02 -42.23 -14.59
CA ILE A 46 5.41 -41.03 -13.86
C ILE A 46 4.19 -40.11 -13.72
N GLU A 47 3.69 -40.00 -12.51
CA GLU A 47 2.64 -39.05 -12.13
C GLU A 47 3.20 -37.64 -11.88
N PRO A 48 2.37 -36.58 -11.97
CA PRO A 48 2.76 -35.20 -11.67
C PRO A 48 3.46 -35.04 -10.32
N LYS A 49 2.99 -35.75 -9.27
CA LYS A 49 3.55 -35.69 -7.90
C LYS A 49 5.04 -36.06 -7.82
N HIS A 50 5.54 -36.84 -8.79
CA HIS A 50 6.93 -37.26 -8.82
C HIS A 50 7.89 -36.17 -9.27
N TYR A 51 7.44 -35.17 -10.04
CA TYR A 51 8.32 -34.14 -10.59
C TYR A 51 8.75 -33.15 -9.52
N LYS A 52 10.06 -33.03 -9.30
CA LYS A 52 10.66 -32.08 -8.35
C LYS A 52 11.35 -30.92 -9.04
N VAL A 53 12.02 -31.22 -10.15
CA VAL A 53 12.65 -30.22 -11.03
C VAL A 53 12.38 -30.62 -12.46
N VAL A 54 12.01 -29.67 -13.32
CA VAL A 54 12.01 -29.82 -14.78
C VAL A 54 12.73 -28.64 -15.41
N ILE A 55 13.60 -28.89 -16.36
CA ILE A 55 14.27 -27.86 -17.18
C ILE A 55 13.98 -28.19 -18.65
N GLY A 56 13.36 -27.27 -19.38
CA GLY A 56 12.93 -27.46 -20.77
C GLY A 56 11.41 -27.44 -20.93
N SER A 57 10.85 -28.39 -21.66
CA SER A 57 9.40 -28.53 -21.82
C SER A 57 8.77 -29.06 -20.53
N VAL A 58 7.96 -28.25 -19.86
CA VAL A 58 7.29 -28.63 -18.61
C VAL A 58 6.01 -29.43 -18.95
N PRO A 59 5.81 -30.63 -18.36
CA PRO A 59 4.57 -31.38 -18.53
C PRO A 59 3.33 -30.55 -18.22
N GLU A 60 2.33 -30.59 -19.10
CA GLU A 60 1.10 -29.79 -18.98
C GLU A 60 0.36 -30.05 -17.65
N ALA A 61 0.41 -31.28 -17.14
CA ALA A 61 -0.17 -31.65 -15.85
C ALA A 61 0.48 -30.98 -14.62
N LEU A 62 1.64 -30.31 -14.78
CA LEU A 62 2.26 -29.49 -13.74
C LEU A 62 1.90 -28.00 -13.85
N LEU A 63 1.25 -27.59 -14.94
CA LEU A 63 0.96 -26.19 -15.21
C LEU A 63 -0.49 -25.87 -14.79
N PRO A 64 -0.75 -24.69 -14.20
CA PRO A 64 -2.11 -24.22 -13.96
C PRO A 64 -2.87 -24.00 -15.28
N GLU A 65 -4.20 -23.99 -15.21
CA GLU A 65 -5.04 -23.63 -16.36
C GLU A 65 -4.70 -22.22 -16.86
N ASN A 66 -4.64 -22.04 -18.19
CA ASN A 66 -4.24 -20.80 -18.87
C ASN A 66 -2.79 -20.33 -18.66
N ASN A 67 -1.85 -21.27 -18.50
CA ASN A 67 -0.45 -20.92 -18.33
C ASN A 67 0.18 -20.31 -19.61
N PRO A 68 0.81 -19.12 -19.56
CA PRO A 68 1.50 -18.47 -20.70
C PRO A 68 2.77 -19.20 -21.20
N VAL A 69 3.11 -20.34 -20.59
CA VAL A 69 4.39 -21.04 -20.77
C VAL A 69 4.34 -22.13 -21.85
N SER A 70 3.17 -22.47 -22.39
CA SER A 70 3.04 -23.51 -23.42
C SER A 70 3.93 -23.26 -24.64
N GLY A 71 4.75 -24.25 -25.00
CA GLY A 71 5.69 -24.17 -26.13
C GLY A 71 6.99 -23.39 -25.88
N ARG A 72 7.25 -22.93 -24.63
CA ARG A 72 8.48 -22.22 -24.26
C ARG A 72 9.35 -23.04 -23.32
N ALA A 73 10.65 -23.06 -23.59
CA ALA A 73 11.62 -23.67 -22.67
C ALA A 73 11.57 -22.97 -21.31
N SER A 74 11.34 -23.75 -20.25
CA SER A 74 10.98 -23.24 -18.93
C SER A 74 11.57 -24.10 -17.82
N ILE A 75 11.52 -23.59 -16.59
CA ILE A 75 11.97 -24.33 -15.42
C ILE A 75 10.81 -24.45 -14.44
N TYR A 76 10.47 -25.69 -14.07
CA TYR A 76 9.59 -25.99 -12.95
C TYR A 76 10.43 -26.42 -11.75
N LEU A 77 10.14 -25.85 -10.58
CA LEU A 77 10.77 -26.19 -9.31
C LEU A 77 9.66 -26.34 -8.28
N ASP A 78 9.56 -27.53 -7.65
CA ASP A 78 8.57 -27.82 -6.61
C ASP A 78 8.73 -26.87 -5.40
N ASN A 79 9.99 -26.57 -5.05
CA ASN A 79 10.34 -25.59 -4.02
C ASN A 79 11.64 -24.87 -4.39
N VAL A 80 11.75 -23.58 -4.05
CA VAL A 80 12.97 -22.78 -4.27
C VAL A 80 13.36 -22.02 -3.02
N ILE A 81 14.62 -22.16 -2.60
CA ILE A 81 15.26 -21.30 -1.59
C ILE A 81 16.38 -20.55 -2.29
N ALA A 82 16.25 -19.23 -2.39
CA ALA A 82 17.23 -18.36 -3.04
C ALA A 82 17.48 -17.12 -2.20
N LYS A 83 18.71 -16.57 -2.29
CA LYS A 83 19.04 -15.28 -1.68
C LYS A 83 18.54 -14.10 -2.52
N ASN A 84 18.56 -14.23 -3.85
CA ASN A 84 18.20 -13.16 -4.78
C ASN A 84 17.42 -13.74 -5.97
N PHE A 85 16.40 -13.01 -6.42
CA PHE A 85 15.71 -13.23 -7.69
C PHE A 85 15.74 -11.94 -8.51
N PHE A 86 16.29 -12.02 -9.71
CA PHE A 86 16.29 -10.91 -10.67
C PHE A 86 15.38 -11.29 -11.83
N GLN A 87 14.36 -10.47 -12.04
CA GLN A 87 13.50 -10.61 -13.20
C GLN A 87 13.90 -9.54 -14.22
N ILE A 88 13.89 -9.93 -15.48
CA ILE A 88 14.20 -9.05 -16.60
C ILE A 88 12.93 -8.99 -17.45
N ASP A 89 12.55 -7.79 -17.87
CA ASP A 89 11.38 -7.60 -18.72
C ASP A 89 11.68 -7.84 -20.22
N LYS A 90 10.70 -7.57 -21.07
CA LYS A 90 10.82 -7.76 -22.53
C LYS A 90 11.87 -6.86 -23.19
N ASP A 91 12.26 -5.76 -22.54
CA ASP A 91 13.19 -4.76 -23.07
C ASP A 91 14.61 -4.93 -22.51
N ASN A 92 14.84 -6.01 -21.75
CA ASN A 92 16.08 -6.33 -21.03
C ASN A 92 16.37 -5.44 -19.81
N GLU A 93 15.35 -4.81 -19.22
CA GLU A 93 15.50 -4.05 -17.99
C GLU A 93 15.22 -4.92 -16.75
N ILE A 94 15.94 -4.64 -15.66
CA ILE A 94 15.72 -5.32 -14.38
C ILE A 94 14.41 -4.80 -13.78
N ILE A 95 13.47 -5.71 -13.53
CA ILE A 95 12.26 -5.43 -12.76
C ILE A 95 12.68 -5.30 -11.29
N ARG A 96 12.47 -4.12 -10.72
CA ARG A 96 12.77 -3.84 -9.31
C ARG A 96 11.86 -4.69 -8.42
N THR A 97 12.44 -5.31 -7.41
CA THR A 97 11.68 -6.02 -6.39
C THR A 97 11.11 -5.01 -5.41
N VAL A 98 9.78 -4.95 -5.33
CA VAL A 98 9.08 -4.17 -4.31
C VAL A 98 9.13 -4.92 -2.98
N ARG A 99 9.59 -4.25 -1.92
CA ARG A 99 9.69 -4.84 -0.58
C ARG A 99 8.79 -4.10 0.40
N ASP A 100 7.93 -4.84 1.07
CA ASP A 100 7.13 -4.32 2.18
C ASP A 100 8.02 -4.23 3.44
N ARG A 101 8.21 -3.01 3.96
CA ARG A 101 8.98 -2.71 5.16
C ARG A 101 8.10 -2.53 6.41
N GLY A 102 6.78 -2.75 6.29
CA GLY A 102 5.84 -2.57 7.39
C GLY A 102 5.54 -1.09 7.69
N LEU A 103 5.29 -0.76 8.96
CA LEU A 103 5.06 0.62 9.37
C LEU A 103 6.32 1.47 9.16
N TRP A 104 6.13 2.71 8.73
CA TRP A 104 7.24 3.66 8.64
C TRP A 104 7.86 3.93 10.01
N SER A 105 9.18 4.08 10.05
CA SER A 105 9.97 4.30 11.27
C SER A 105 11.04 5.36 11.02
N ALA A 106 11.00 6.43 11.82
CA ALA A 106 12.04 7.46 11.82
C ALA A 106 13.42 6.90 12.20
N ILE A 107 13.47 5.82 12.99
CA ILE A 107 14.72 5.15 13.35
C ILE A 107 15.26 4.39 12.15
N ASP A 108 14.41 3.66 11.42
CA ASP A 108 14.81 2.89 10.24
C ASP A 108 15.28 3.82 9.13
N ALA A 109 14.59 4.94 8.91
CA ALA A 109 15.00 5.99 7.98
C ALA A 109 16.48 6.38 8.11
N VAL A 110 17.06 6.32 9.32
CA VAL A 110 18.47 6.65 9.58
C VAL A 110 19.37 5.40 9.68
N THR A 111 18.92 4.37 10.42
CA THR A 111 19.75 3.20 10.78
C THR A 111 19.71 2.06 9.77
N ASN A 112 18.62 1.97 9.02
CA ASN A 112 18.42 1.01 7.93
C ASN A 112 17.59 1.66 6.81
N PRO A 113 18.16 2.65 6.10
CA PRO A 113 17.41 3.56 5.24
C PRO A 113 16.60 2.85 4.15
N TYR A 114 15.50 3.48 3.75
CA TYR A 114 14.59 2.95 2.75
C TYR A 114 15.21 3.00 1.34
N GLN A 115 15.05 1.92 0.59
CA GLN A 115 15.71 1.76 -0.71
C GLN A 115 14.79 2.11 -1.88
N CYS A 116 15.34 2.78 -2.88
CA CYS A 116 14.82 3.01 -4.22
C CYS A 116 16.00 3.02 -5.22
N ASN A 117 16.51 1.83 -5.52
CA ASN A 117 17.66 1.61 -6.41
C ASN A 117 17.31 0.67 -7.57
N ALA A 118 18.31 0.24 -8.33
CA ALA A 118 18.13 -0.63 -9.49
C ALA A 118 17.55 -2.02 -9.16
N GLN A 119 17.64 -2.47 -7.90
CA GLN A 119 17.20 -3.80 -7.48
C GLN A 119 15.95 -3.74 -6.60
N TYR A 120 15.88 -2.76 -5.71
CA TYR A 120 14.86 -2.70 -4.67
C TYR A 120 14.10 -1.39 -4.68
N GLN A 121 12.82 -1.47 -4.34
CA GLN A 121 12.00 -0.33 -4.02
C GLN A 121 11.15 -0.64 -2.78
N ASP A 122 11.36 0.11 -1.72
CA ASP A 122 10.71 -0.12 -0.43
C ASP A 122 9.32 0.53 -0.39
N GLU A 123 8.38 -0.16 0.26
CA GLU A 123 7.05 0.33 0.60
C GLU A 123 6.84 0.30 2.10
N VAL A 124 6.12 1.29 2.61
CA VAL A 124 5.78 1.42 4.03
C VAL A 124 4.32 1.80 4.21
N TYR A 125 3.79 1.53 5.41
CA TYR A 125 2.49 2.04 5.84
C TYR A 125 2.68 3.22 6.81
N HIS A 126 1.95 4.30 6.56
CA HIS A 126 1.94 5.49 7.42
C HIS A 126 0.59 6.20 7.29
N ASN A 127 -0.01 6.61 8.43
CA ASN A 127 -1.30 7.31 8.49
C ASN A 127 -2.40 6.68 7.61
N SER A 128 -2.62 5.37 7.79
CA SER A 128 -3.59 4.54 7.05
C SER A 128 -3.37 4.44 5.53
N CYS A 129 -2.20 4.88 5.05
CA CYS A 129 -1.83 4.84 3.65
C CYS A 129 -0.57 4.02 3.43
N LYS A 130 -0.43 3.52 2.21
CA LYS A 130 0.75 2.80 1.73
C LYS A 130 1.53 3.72 0.80
N TYR A 131 2.80 3.90 1.11
CA TYR A 131 3.72 4.73 0.36
C TYR A 131 4.86 3.91 -0.22
N ARG A 132 5.36 4.32 -1.38
CA ARG A 132 6.53 3.74 -2.05
C ARG A 132 7.64 4.76 -2.10
N CYS A 133 8.82 4.36 -1.65
CA CYS A 133 10.02 5.18 -1.70
C CYS A 133 10.40 5.46 -3.17
N ILE A 134 10.64 6.73 -3.50
CA ILE A 134 11.10 7.17 -4.83
C ILE A 134 12.47 7.85 -4.79
N VAL A 135 13.02 8.08 -3.60
CA VAL A 135 14.36 8.64 -3.38
C VAL A 135 15.18 7.71 -2.47
N GLU A 136 16.27 7.15 -3.00
CA GLU A 136 17.14 6.23 -2.25
C GLU A 136 17.64 6.87 -0.95
N GLY A 137 17.45 6.15 0.17
CA GLY A 137 17.97 6.54 1.47
C GLY A 137 17.26 7.74 2.11
N THR A 138 16.03 8.05 1.68
CA THR A 138 15.27 9.17 2.25
C THR A 138 15.09 9.05 3.76
N THR A 139 15.33 10.16 4.46
CA THR A 139 15.01 10.32 5.87
C THR A 139 13.69 11.07 6.09
N ALA A 140 13.03 11.50 5.01
CA ALA A 140 11.77 12.22 5.09
C ALA A 140 10.65 11.27 5.53
N GLU A 141 9.71 11.82 6.30
CA GLU A 141 8.47 11.13 6.64
C GLU A 141 7.53 11.09 5.41
N PRO A 142 6.85 9.96 5.14
CA PRO A 142 5.88 9.86 4.06
C PRO A 142 4.70 10.82 4.26
N ARG A 143 4.39 11.57 3.22
CA ARG A 143 3.29 12.57 3.18
C ARG A 143 2.70 12.60 1.77
N TYR A 144 1.54 13.20 1.60
CA TYR A 144 0.86 13.27 0.31
C TYR A 144 1.55 14.20 -0.68
N ASP A 145 2.09 15.30 -0.18
CA ASP A 145 2.90 16.25 -0.95
C ASP A 145 4.40 15.89 -0.98
N SER A 146 4.77 14.68 -0.52
CA SER A 146 6.16 14.25 -0.44
C SER A 146 6.80 14.13 -1.82
N THR A 147 8.02 14.64 -1.93
CA THR A 147 8.89 14.43 -3.10
C THR A 147 9.66 13.10 -3.06
N ASP A 148 9.63 12.42 -1.90
CA ASP A 148 10.46 11.25 -1.60
C ASP A 148 9.62 9.97 -1.51
N TRP A 149 8.30 10.14 -1.33
CA TRP A 149 7.33 9.06 -1.15
C TRP A 149 6.15 9.23 -2.10
N LEU A 150 5.87 8.18 -2.87
CA LEU A 150 4.70 8.08 -3.74
C LEU A 150 3.56 7.39 -2.99
N LEU A 151 2.39 8.01 -2.92
CA LEU A 151 1.18 7.34 -2.44
C LEU A 151 0.76 6.22 -3.42
N VAL A 152 0.66 4.98 -2.92
CA VAL A 152 0.29 3.80 -3.73
C VAL A 152 -1.16 3.40 -3.51
N ALA A 153 -1.61 3.43 -2.26
CA ALA A 153 -2.96 3.04 -1.86
C ALA A 153 -3.30 3.63 -0.48
N GLY A 154 -4.57 3.83 -0.20
CA GLY A 154 -5.03 4.33 1.10
C GLY A 154 -6.34 5.08 0.98
N ASP A 155 -6.92 5.43 2.13
CA ASP A 155 -8.05 6.37 2.19
C ASP A 155 -7.52 7.78 2.42
N THR A 156 -7.72 8.62 1.41
CA THR A 156 -7.23 10.00 1.36
C THR A 156 -8.33 11.00 1.71
N THR A 157 -9.53 10.51 2.01
CA THR A 157 -10.71 11.36 2.22
C THR A 157 -10.52 12.22 3.45
N LEU A 158 -10.64 13.54 3.29
CA LEU A 158 -10.68 14.47 4.41
C LEU A 158 -12.09 14.57 4.97
N THR A 159 -12.20 14.49 6.30
CA THR A 159 -13.44 14.73 7.03
C THR A 159 -13.19 15.72 8.16
N LEU A 160 -14.10 16.67 8.35
CA LEU A 160 -14.09 17.59 9.48
C LEU A 160 -15.33 17.34 10.33
N ASP A 161 -15.11 17.07 11.61
CA ASP A 161 -16.16 16.93 12.62
C ASP A 161 -16.10 18.14 13.56
N ILE A 162 -17.25 18.71 13.95
CA ILE A 162 -17.33 19.78 14.95
C ILE A 162 -18.04 19.22 16.20
N GLU A 163 -17.38 19.32 17.35
CA GLU A 163 -17.92 18.96 18.64
C GLU A 163 -18.24 20.22 19.45
N SER A 164 -19.38 20.22 20.15
CA SER A 164 -19.82 21.30 21.05
C SER A 164 -19.79 20.84 22.49
N THR A 165 -19.25 21.66 23.40
CA THR A 165 -19.15 21.31 24.83
C THR A 165 -20.50 21.23 25.55
N ASP A 166 -21.51 21.93 25.06
CA ASP A 166 -22.84 22.02 25.70
C ASP A 166 -23.97 21.57 24.74
N GLY A 167 -23.64 20.66 23.81
CA GLY A 167 -24.59 20.09 22.85
C GLY A 167 -24.90 20.98 21.66
N GLU A 168 -25.90 20.58 20.86
CA GLU A 168 -26.24 21.23 19.59
C GLU A 168 -27.52 22.06 19.65
N THR A 169 -28.24 22.04 20.77
CA THR A 169 -29.53 22.73 20.94
C THR A 169 -29.48 23.63 22.16
N PHE A 170 -29.72 24.93 21.96
CA PHE A 170 -29.72 25.93 23.01
C PHE A 170 -31.10 26.57 23.14
N LEU A 171 -31.47 26.96 24.36
CA LEU A 171 -32.61 27.85 24.55
C LEU A 171 -32.23 29.26 24.09
N VAL A 172 -33.21 30.01 23.58
CA VAL A 172 -33.00 31.40 23.11
C VAL A 172 -32.38 32.24 24.23
N GLY A 173 -31.23 32.86 23.94
CA GLY A 173 -30.50 33.68 24.91
C GLY A 173 -29.71 32.89 25.96
N GLN A 174 -29.47 31.59 25.74
CA GLN A 174 -28.64 30.75 26.61
C GLN A 174 -27.51 30.04 25.86
N LEU A 175 -27.03 30.60 24.74
CA LEU A 175 -25.87 30.09 24.03
C LEU A 175 -24.59 30.34 24.85
N SER A 176 -23.95 29.25 25.27
CA SER A 176 -22.66 29.25 25.95
C SER A 176 -21.96 27.92 25.68
N THR A 177 -21.20 27.84 24.59
CA THR A 177 -20.50 26.59 24.23
C THR A 177 -19.16 26.87 23.58
N THR A 178 -18.26 25.90 23.61
CA THR A 178 -17.04 25.91 22.80
C THR A 178 -17.18 24.87 21.69
N LEU A 179 -17.08 25.33 20.45
CA LEU A 179 -16.96 24.47 19.29
C LEU A 179 -15.50 24.07 19.12
N THR A 180 -15.25 22.78 18.88
CA THR A 180 -13.92 22.23 18.60
C THR A 180 -14.00 21.38 17.35
N ALA A 181 -13.25 21.77 16.32
CA ALA A 181 -13.12 21.04 15.08
C ALA A 181 -12.01 19.99 15.18
N LYS A 182 -12.26 18.82 14.58
CA LYS A 182 -11.29 17.74 14.39
C LYS A 182 -11.27 17.36 12.91
N VAL A 183 -10.07 17.27 12.33
CA VAL A 183 -9.89 16.85 10.95
C VAL A 183 -9.24 15.48 10.92
N LYS A 184 -9.85 14.57 10.17
CA LYS A 184 -9.30 13.25 9.89
C LYS A 184 -8.99 13.10 8.42
N ARG A 185 -7.98 12.30 8.13
CA ARG A 185 -7.70 11.77 6.80
C ARG A 185 -7.86 10.25 6.84
N GLY A 186 -8.87 9.75 6.14
CA GLY A 186 -9.40 8.41 6.36
C GLY A 186 -9.76 8.22 7.83
N VAL A 187 -9.01 7.36 8.53
CA VAL A 187 -9.20 7.08 9.96
C VAL A 187 -8.17 7.76 10.88
N THR A 188 -7.20 8.49 10.32
CA THR A 188 -6.14 9.13 11.11
C THR A 188 -6.55 10.56 11.46
N ASP A 189 -6.49 10.92 12.74
CA ASP A 189 -6.66 12.30 13.20
C ASP A 189 -5.39 13.11 12.90
N ILE A 190 -5.54 14.14 12.07
CA ILE A 190 -4.45 15.03 11.63
C ILE A 190 -4.64 16.46 12.15
N THR A 191 -5.52 16.66 13.15
CA THR A 191 -5.85 17.98 13.67
C THR A 191 -4.62 18.73 14.16
N ALA A 192 -3.66 18.03 14.77
CA ALA A 192 -2.42 18.61 15.28
C ALA A 192 -1.43 19.02 14.18
N ASP A 193 -1.58 18.50 12.96
CA ASP A 193 -0.70 18.79 11.83
C ASP A 193 -1.12 20.07 11.07
N ILE A 194 -2.33 20.57 11.34
CA ILE A 194 -2.88 21.78 10.72
C ILE A 194 -2.48 23.00 11.56
N LEU A 195 -1.78 23.96 10.94
CA LEU A 195 -1.33 25.17 11.63
C LEU A 195 -2.51 26.03 12.07
N VAL A 196 -2.37 26.72 13.21
CA VAL A 196 -3.42 27.59 13.77
C VAL A 196 -3.98 28.60 12.74
N GLY A 197 -3.10 29.17 11.91
CA GLY A 197 -3.48 30.13 10.86
C GLY A 197 -4.18 29.53 9.64
N ASP A 198 -4.22 28.21 9.51
CA ASP A 198 -4.89 27.49 8.41
C ASP A 198 -6.33 27.11 8.77
N TRP A 199 -6.82 27.50 9.95
CA TRP A 199 -8.22 27.37 10.36
C TRP A 199 -8.97 28.68 10.17
N SER A 200 -10.23 28.59 9.78
CA SER A 200 -11.13 29.73 9.72
C SER A 200 -12.50 29.33 10.22
N TRP A 201 -13.09 30.18 11.07
CA TRP A 201 -14.49 30.07 11.40
C TRP A 201 -15.25 31.18 10.71
N THR A 202 -16.42 30.85 10.18
CA THR A 202 -17.36 31.82 9.61
C THR A 202 -18.75 31.61 10.18
N ARG A 203 -19.52 32.68 10.25
CA ARG A 203 -20.88 32.73 10.75
C ARG A 203 -21.79 33.25 9.65
N GLU A 204 -22.97 32.66 9.56
CA GLU A 204 -24.06 33.12 8.70
C GLU A 204 -25.37 33.19 9.50
N THR A 205 -25.80 34.42 9.78
CA THR A 205 -27.06 34.74 10.48
C THR A 205 -28.09 35.39 9.57
N GLY A 206 -27.66 35.83 8.37
CA GLY A 206 -28.45 36.63 7.44
C GLY A 206 -28.18 38.13 7.54
N ASP A 207 -27.47 38.57 8.58
CA ASP A 207 -26.92 39.93 8.68
C ASP A 207 -25.49 39.96 8.13
N VAL A 208 -25.37 40.30 6.84
CA VAL A 208 -24.09 40.33 6.12
C VAL A 208 -23.06 41.24 6.77
N ALA A 209 -23.48 42.38 7.34
CA ALA A 209 -22.54 43.35 7.93
C ALA A 209 -21.96 42.80 9.24
N SER A 210 -22.82 42.26 10.10
CA SER A 210 -22.40 41.63 11.36
C SER A 210 -21.56 40.37 11.10
N ASP A 211 -21.99 39.52 10.16
CA ASP A 211 -21.27 38.30 9.80
C ASP A 211 -19.87 38.61 9.22
N THR A 212 -19.72 39.67 8.42
CA THR A 212 -18.40 40.07 7.89
C THR A 212 -17.40 40.43 9.00
N ILE A 213 -17.86 41.15 10.03
CA ILE A 213 -17.01 41.52 11.17
C ILE A 213 -16.59 40.26 11.92
N TRP A 214 -17.56 39.41 12.29
CA TRP A 214 -17.30 38.18 13.01
C TRP A 214 -16.34 37.26 12.24
N ASN A 215 -16.54 37.08 10.94
CA ASN A 215 -15.70 36.24 10.07
C ASN A 215 -14.26 36.77 9.98
N THR A 216 -14.08 38.09 9.99
CA THR A 216 -12.75 38.71 9.96
C THR A 216 -12.01 38.47 11.27
N ASP A 217 -12.70 38.61 12.40
CA ASP A 217 -12.12 38.45 13.73
C ASP A 217 -11.78 36.99 14.08
N HIS A 218 -12.44 36.02 13.41
CA HIS A 218 -12.27 34.58 13.63
C HIS A 218 -11.52 33.86 12.49
N ALA A 219 -10.82 34.62 11.64
CA ALA A 219 -9.85 34.05 10.71
C ALA A 219 -8.56 33.68 11.46
N GLY A 220 -8.06 32.45 11.26
CA GLY A 220 -6.79 32.01 11.85
C GLY A 220 -6.80 31.84 13.36
N CYS A 221 -7.97 31.71 14.00
CA CYS A 221 -8.09 31.56 15.47
C CYS A 221 -7.87 30.11 15.96
N GLY A 222 -7.58 29.18 15.04
CA GLY A 222 -7.34 27.77 15.35
C GLY A 222 -8.59 26.90 15.24
N ASN A 223 -8.47 25.66 15.73
CA ASN A 223 -9.49 24.64 15.59
C ASN A 223 -10.64 24.76 16.60
N SER A 224 -10.71 25.82 17.39
CA SER A 224 -11.75 25.99 18.41
C SER A 224 -12.19 27.44 18.55
N VAL A 225 -13.49 27.63 18.80
CA VAL A 225 -14.09 28.94 19.06
C VAL A 225 -15.12 28.84 20.20
N THR A 226 -15.07 29.77 21.14
CA THR A 226 -16.07 29.89 22.20
C THR A 226 -17.18 30.82 21.73
N LEU A 227 -18.41 30.34 21.78
CA LEU A 227 -19.62 31.07 21.38
C LEU A 227 -20.44 31.45 22.62
N THR A 228 -20.89 32.69 22.60
CA THR A 228 -21.80 33.30 23.57
C THR A 228 -23.04 33.81 22.87
N ASN A 229 -24.03 34.30 23.63
CA ASN A 229 -25.21 34.96 23.06
C ASN A 229 -24.87 36.16 22.16
N GLU A 230 -23.74 36.84 22.37
CA GLU A 230 -23.32 37.97 21.53
C GLU A 230 -22.93 37.51 20.12
N ASP A 231 -22.45 36.28 20.00
CA ASP A 231 -22.07 35.67 18.72
C ASP A 231 -23.29 35.25 17.89
N LEU A 232 -24.48 35.13 18.49
CA LEU A 232 -25.73 34.79 17.82
C LEU A 232 -26.84 35.77 18.21
N ALA A 233 -26.78 36.99 17.68
CA ALA A 233 -27.81 38.02 17.88
C ALA A 233 -29.14 37.73 17.16
N ALA A 234 -29.16 36.77 16.22
CA ALA A 234 -30.33 36.34 15.48
C ALA A 234 -31.05 35.15 16.16
N LEU A 235 -32.28 34.83 15.73
CA LEU A 235 -33.02 33.66 16.23
C LEU A 235 -32.42 32.32 15.77
N SER A 236 -31.63 32.34 14.69
CA SER A 236 -30.96 31.17 14.14
C SER A 236 -29.70 31.58 13.39
N GLY A 237 -28.73 30.69 13.29
CA GLY A 237 -27.52 30.94 12.53
C GLY A 237 -26.69 29.68 12.38
N ARG A 238 -25.79 29.67 11.40
CA ARG A 238 -24.82 28.58 11.24
C ARG A 238 -23.40 29.09 11.41
N PHE A 239 -22.59 28.24 12.02
CA PHE A 239 -21.15 28.42 12.18
C PHE A 239 -20.45 27.36 11.33
N ILE A 240 -19.61 27.79 10.41
CA ILE A 240 -18.86 26.94 9.49
C ILE A 240 -17.39 27.00 9.88
N CYS A 241 -16.80 25.85 10.18
CA CYS A 241 -15.35 25.71 10.30
C CYS A 241 -14.79 25.26 8.96
N THR A 242 -13.69 25.86 8.53
CA THR A 242 -12.90 25.42 7.39
C THR A 242 -11.45 25.26 7.82
N ALA A 243 -10.85 24.13 7.46
CA ALA A 243 -9.45 23.85 7.67
C ALA A 243 -8.74 23.65 6.33
N TYR A 244 -7.61 24.34 6.15
CA TYR A 244 -6.73 24.14 5.01
C TYR A 244 -5.63 23.12 5.38
N VAL A 245 -5.61 21.98 4.70
CA VAL A 245 -4.61 20.94 4.90
C VAL A 245 -3.53 21.10 3.82
N ARG A 246 -2.36 21.60 4.24
CA ARG A 246 -1.22 21.85 3.34
C ARG A 246 -0.73 20.59 2.65
N ASP A 247 -0.72 19.48 3.38
CA ASP A 247 -0.36 18.16 2.87
C ASP A 247 -1.43 17.70 1.86
N GLY A 248 -1.20 17.92 0.56
CA GLY A 248 -2.19 17.72 -0.52
C GLY A 248 -2.89 19.01 -0.98
N ALA A 249 -2.70 20.13 -0.28
CA ALA A 249 -3.23 21.45 -0.61
C ALA A 249 -4.76 21.50 -0.78
N GLU A 250 -5.50 20.86 0.12
CA GLU A 250 -6.96 20.74 0.09
C GLU A 250 -7.62 21.47 1.26
N SER A 251 -8.88 21.86 1.13
CA SER A 251 -9.69 22.41 2.23
C SER A 251 -10.84 21.48 2.56
N VAL A 252 -11.18 21.39 3.83
CA VAL A 252 -12.36 20.66 4.32
C VAL A 252 -13.15 21.54 5.27
N SER A 253 -14.47 21.45 5.21
CA SER A 253 -15.37 22.27 6.02
C SER A 253 -16.48 21.44 6.62
N ALA A 254 -16.97 21.86 7.78
CA ALA A 254 -18.23 21.40 8.35
C ALA A 254 -18.96 22.58 8.99
N GLN A 255 -20.25 22.38 9.27
CA GLN A 255 -21.09 23.42 9.83
C GLN A 255 -21.93 22.87 10.99
N VAL A 256 -22.21 23.73 11.96
CA VAL A 256 -23.22 23.52 13.00
C VAL A 256 -24.24 24.64 12.88
N ALA A 257 -25.52 24.32 13.02
CA ALA A 257 -26.61 25.29 13.01
C ALA A 257 -27.30 25.30 14.37
N PHE A 258 -27.64 26.50 14.83
CA PHE A 258 -28.40 26.76 16.06
C PHE A 258 -29.69 27.49 15.74
#